data_AF-A0A382YD14-F1
#
_entry.id   AF-A0A382YD14-F1
#
_cell.length_a   1.000
_cell.length_b   1.000
_cell.length_c   1.000
_cell.angle_alpha   90.00
_cell.angle_beta   90.00
_cell.angle_gamma   90.00
#
_symmetry.space_group_name_H-M   'P 1'
#
loop_
_entity.id
_entity.type
_entity.pdbx_description
1 polymer ?
#
loop_
_entity_poly.entity_id
_entity_poly.type
_entity_poly.pdbx_seq_one_letter_code
_entity_poly.pdbx_strand_id
1 'polypeptide(L)'
;VEDMFEGILAFVVIGAIISGIVGLFLGSSVNRGGAGFFLGFFLGPIGWIIVFLLPRETGNSPQAQAPKERPSSQTKAAKERPPRDLASDEYKVMLGKKYEITRNELFEKFECDGKLFESLDDALKYADELEAKVEQAEIQAEKDVSVMSYEQIQADLLEKNIKVSVPLWAAGYKIIDQDGKEHQLENSPQLQEYYKKVMNK
;
A
#
# COMPACT_ATOMS: atom_id res chain seq x y z
N VAL A 1 11.44 -46.61 17.00
CA VAL A 1 10.41 -45.55 16.99
C VAL A 1 10.28 -44.99 15.58
N GLU A 2 11.39 -44.94 14.83
CA GLU A 2 11.40 -44.58 13.40
C GLU A 2 10.44 -45.40 12.54
N ASP A 3 10.40 -46.74 12.66
CA ASP A 3 9.51 -47.59 11.83
C ASP A 3 8.00 -47.27 12.00
N MET A 4 7.61 -46.82 13.20
CA MET A 4 6.23 -46.43 13.48
C MET A 4 5.88 -45.08 12.83
N PHE A 5 6.84 -44.15 12.79
CA PHE A 5 6.66 -42.86 12.13
C PHE A 5 6.65 -42.98 10.61
N GLU A 6 7.49 -43.84 10.04
CA GLU A 6 7.50 -44.10 8.59
C GLU A 6 6.17 -44.73 8.13
N GLY A 7 5.63 -45.69 8.89
CA GLY A 7 4.33 -46.28 8.60
C GLY A 7 3.18 -45.27 8.66
N ILE A 8 3.20 -44.37 9.66
CA ILE A 8 2.19 -43.31 9.80
C ILE A 8 2.31 -42.29 8.66
N LEU A 9 3.53 -41.86 8.33
CA LEU A 9 3.78 -40.91 7.25
C LEU A 9 3.33 -41.49 5.90
N ALA A 10 3.67 -42.75 5.62
CA ALA A 10 3.23 -43.44 4.42
C ALA A 10 1.70 -43.52 4.33
N PHE A 11 1.02 -43.84 5.44
CA PHE A 11 -0.44 -43.88 5.48
C PHE A 11 -1.08 -42.52 5.24
N VAL A 12 -0.53 -41.44 5.80
CA VAL A 12 -1.00 -40.06 5.59
C VAL A 12 -0.80 -39.63 4.13
N VAL A 13 0.35 -39.93 3.53
CA VAL A 13 0.64 -39.58 2.13
C VAL A 13 -0.27 -40.35 1.18
N ILE A 14 -0.46 -41.66 1.39
CA ILE A 14 -1.37 -42.47 0.57
C ILE A 14 -2.81 -41.97 0.72
N GLY A 15 -3.24 -41.64 1.94
CA GLY A 15 -4.56 -41.05 2.21
C GLY A 15 -4.77 -39.70 1.50
N ALA A 16 -3.76 -38.83 1.50
CA ALA A 16 -3.80 -37.54 0.80
C ALA A 16 -3.91 -37.72 -0.72
N ILE A 17 -3.16 -38.67 -1.29
CA ILE A 17 -3.22 -38.99 -2.72
C ILE A 17 -4.61 -39.51 -3.11
N ILE A 18 -5.16 -40.46 -2.35
CA ILE A 18 -6.51 -41.01 -2.59
C ILE A 18 -7.56 -39.89 -2.49
N SER A 19 -7.46 -39.01 -1.48
CA SER A 19 -8.41 -37.92 -1.29
C SER A 19 -8.33 -36.86 -2.40
N GLY A 20 -7.12 -36.58 -2.89
CA GLY A 20 -6.89 -35.73 -4.07
C GLY A 20 -7.52 -36.30 -5.34
N ILE A 21 -7.36 -37.60 -5.60
CA ILE A 21 -7.95 -38.26 -6.78
C ILE A 21 -9.48 -38.18 -6.74
N VAL A 22 -10.10 -38.44 -5.58
CA VAL A 22 -11.57 -38.31 -5.42
C VAL A 22 -12.01 -36.85 -5.61
N GLY A 23 -11.25 -35.89 -5.09
CA GLY A 23 -11.48 -34.47 -5.28
C GLY A 23 -11.37 -34.03 -6.74
N LEU A 24 -10.46 -34.63 -7.52
CA LEU A 24 -10.32 -34.38 -8.96
C LEU A 24 -11.56 -34.83 -9.73
N PHE A 25 -12.10 -36.01 -9.43
CA PHE A 25 -13.32 -36.51 -10.07
C PHE A 25 -14.53 -35.63 -9.72
N LEU A 26 -14.72 -35.27 -8.45
CA LEU A 26 -15.80 -34.38 -7.99
C LEU A 26 -15.67 -32.97 -8.58
N GLY A 27 -14.46 -32.41 -8.59
CA GLY A 27 -14.19 -31.10 -9.17
C GLY A 27 -14.40 -31.06 -10.69
N SER A 28 -14.14 -32.16 -11.39
CA SER A 28 -14.33 -32.24 -12.84
C SER A 28 -15.81 -32.19 -13.21
N SER A 29 -16.71 -32.72 -12.38
CA SER A 29 -18.16 -32.61 -12.57
C SER A 29 -18.68 -31.16 -12.52
N VAL A 30 -17.93 -30.24 -11.91
CA VAL A 30 -18.25 -28.80 -11.81
C VAL A 30 -17.32 -27.92 -12.66
N ASN A 31 -16.62 -28.50 -13.65
CA ASN A 31 -15.67 -27.81 -14.54
C ASN A 31 -14.46 -27.16 -13.81
N ARG A 32 -14.10 -27.70 -12.63
CA ARG A 32 -13.00 -27.24 -11.77
C ARG A 32 -12.16 -28.42 -11.24
N GLY A 33 -11.83 -29.37 -12.11
CA GLY A 33 -11.11 -30.60 -11.77
C GLY A 33 -9.75 -30.40 -11.09
N GLY A 34 -8.97 -29.42 -11.58
CA GLY A 34 -7.69 -29.07 -10.97
C GLY A 34 -7.84 -28.53 -9.54
N ALA A 35 -8.78 -27.60 -9.32
CA ALA A 35 -9.04 -27.07 -7.98
C ALA A 35 -9.54 -28.17 -7.03
N GLY A 36 -10.38 -29.09 -7.51
CA GLY A 36 -10.85 -30.22 -6.72
C GLY A 36 -9.76 -31.20 -6.30
N PHE A 37 -8.75 -31.43 -7.14
CA PHE A 37 -7.58 -32.24 -6.79
C PHE A 37 -6.78 -31.62 -5.64
N PHE A 38 -6.40 -30.34 -5.77
CA PHE A 38 -5.59 -29.66 -4.75
C PHE A 38 -6.34 -29.49 -3.43
N LEU A 39 -7.64 -29.18 -3.47
CA LEU A 39 -8.44 -29.09 -2.26
C LEU A 39 -8.63 -30.45 -1.58
N GLY A 40 -8.84 -31.53 -2.35
CA GLY A 40 -8.90 -32.88 -1.80
C GLY A 40 -7.57 -33.35 -1.23
N PHE A 41 -6.44 -33.04 -1.88
CA PHE A 41 -5.12 -33.48 -1.46
C PHE A 41 -4.66 -32.83 -0.15
N PHE A 42 -4.89 -31.52 0.02
CA PHE A 42 -4.44 -30.77 1.19
C PHE A 42 -5.47 -30.70 2.32
N LEU A 43 -6.75 -30.67 1.96
CA LEU A 43 -7.84 -30.41 2.91
C LEU A 43 -8.76 -31.63 3.10
N GLY A 44 -8.46 -32.72 2.39
CA GLY A 44 -9.17 -33.97 2.53
C GLY A 44 -10.67 -33.85 2.20
N PRO A 45 -11.56 -34.50 2.96
CA PRO A 45 -13.01 -34.46 2.71
C PRO A 45 -13.61 -33.06 2.88
N ILE A 46 -12.99 -32.18 3.69
CA ILE A 46 -13.43 -30.78 3.84
C ILE A 46 -13.21 -30.03 2.52
N GLY A 47 -12.12 -30.34 1.80
CA GLY A 47 -11.84 -29.79 0.48
C GLY A 47 -12.93 -30.08 -0.54
N TRP A 48 -13.55 -31.27 -0.50
CA TRP A 48 -14.65 -31.61 -1.41
C TRP A 48 -15.89 -30.73 -1.19
N ILE A 49 -16.20 -30.42 0.06
CA ILE A 49 -17.35 -29.57 0.42
C ILE A 49 -17.15 -28.15 -0.12
N ILE A 50 -15.92 -27.62 -0.02
CA ILE A 50 -15.60 -26.28 -0.50
C ILE A 50 -15.72 -26.19 -2.03
N VAL A 51 -15.29 -27.20 -2.78
CA VAL A 51 -15.46 -27.25 -4.25
C VAL A 51 -16.93 -27.10 -4.65
N PHE A 52 -17.85 -27.63 -3.85
CA PHE A 52 -19.30 -27.53 -4.08
C PHE A 52 -19.88 -26.17 -3.69
N LEU A 53 -19.23 -25.45 -2.77
CA LEU A 53 -19.58 -24.09 -2.35
C LEU A 53 -19.06 -23.01 -3.31
N LEU A 54 -18.10 -23.35 -4.17
CA LEU A 54 -17.62 -22.40 -5.17
C LEU A 54 -18.72 -22.17 -6.24
N PRO A 55 -19.06 -20.90 -6.55
CA PRO A 55 -20.14 -20.58 -7.45
C PRO A 55 -19.87 -21.13 -8.85
N ARG A 56 -20.85 -21.86 -9.39
CA ARG A 56 -20.84 -22.39 -10.76
C ARG A 56 -21.00 -21.22 -11.73
N GLU A 57 -20.00 -21.03 -12.58
CA GLU A 57 -20.07 -20.03 -13.66
C GLU A 57 -21.04 -20.51 -14.74
N THR A 58 -22.34 -20.29 -14.52
CA THR A 58 -23.35 -20.40 -15.57
C THR A 58 -23.47 -19.05 -16.26
N GLY A 59 -23.03 -18.99 -17.51
CA GLY A 59 -23.19 -17.83 -18.38
C GLY A 59 -24.65 -17.53 -18.73
N ASN A 60 -24.98 -16.24 -18.77
CA ASN A 60 -25.96 -15.55 -19.63
C ASN A 60 -25.88 -14.05 -19.29
N SER A 61 -25.13 -13.24 -20.05
CA SER A 61 -25.56 -12.42 -21.23
C SER A 61 -25.88 -10.96 -20.82
N PRO A 62 -25.82 -9.90 -21.67
CA PRO A 62 -25.35 -9.78 -23.06
C PRO A 62 -24.27 -8.71 -23.30
N GLN A 63 -23.51 -8.93 -24.37
CA GLN A 63 -22.70 -7.97 -25.10
C GLN A 63 -23.57 -6.82 -25.66
N ALA A 64 -23.27 -5.56 -25.35
CA ALA A 64 -23.46 -4.43 -26.28
C ALA A 64 -22.83 -3.12 -25.76
N GLN A 65 -22.02 -2.54 -26.64
CA GLN A 65 -21.54 -1.15 -26.67
C GLN A 65 -20.18 -0.90 -26.02
N ALA A 66 -19.15 -1.01 -26.87
CA ALA A 66 -18.15 0.04 -26.96
C ALA A 66 -18.85 1.36 -27.35
N PRO A 67 -18.62 2.43 -26.59
CA PRO A 67 -18.36 3.73 -27.21
C PRO A 67 -16.88 4.07 -27.08
N LYS A 68 -16.36 4.54 -28.22
CA LYS A 68 -15.07 5.21 -28.41
C LYS A 68 -14.73 6.19 -27.29
N GLU A 69 -13.44 6.22 -26.97
CA GLU A 69 -12.63 7.41 -26.66
C GLU A 69 -13.32 8.52 -25.86
N ARG A 70 -13.06 8.56 -24.56
CA ARG A 70 -12.76 9.81 -23.87
C ARG A 70 -11.57 9.56 -22.92
N PRO A 71 -10.51 10.38 -22.96
CA PRO A 71 -9.49 10.35 -21.93
C PRO A 71 -10.16 10.77 -20.62
N SER A 72 -10.31 9.83 -19.70
CA SER A 72 -10.85 10.09 -18.38
C SER A 72 -9.81 10.84 -17.56
N SER A 73 -9.81 12.16 -17.70
CA SER A 73 -9.24 13.05 -16.69
C SER A 73 -9.91 12.77 -15.35
N GLN A 74 -9.05 12.51 -14.36
CA GLN A 74 -9.19 12.93 -12.98
C GLN A 74 -10.52 12.65 -12.27
N THR A 75 -10.50 11.61 -11.44
CA THR A 75 -11.04 11.72 -10.08
C THR A 75 -10.22 10.81 -9.16
N LYS A 76 -9.09 11.34 -8.66
CA LYS A 76 -8.55 10.99 -7.35
C LYS A 76 -8.07 12.28 -6.72
N ALA A 77 -8.81 12.73 -5.71
CA ALA A 77 -8.39 13.75 -4.76
C ALA A 77 -7.24 13.22 -3.88
N ALA A 78 -6.10 12.95 -4.51
CA ALA A 78 -4.80 13.13 -3.90
C ALA A 78 -4.36 14.55 -4.27
N LYS A 79 -3.57 15.18 -3.41
CA LYS A 79 -2.99 16.51 -3.61
C LYS A 79 -2.03 16.42 -4.80
N GLU A 80 -2.55 16.47 -6.03
CA GLU A 80 -1.80 16.27 -7.27
C GLU A 80 -1.00 17.57 -7.50
N ARG A 81 0.18 17.63 -6.87
CA ARG A 81 1.16 18.69 -7.05
C ARG A 81 1.38 18.82 -8.58
N PRO A 82 1.15 20.00 -9.18
CA PRO A 82 1.30 20.15 -10.62
C PRO A 82 2.71 19.74 -11.07
N PRO A 83 2.89 19.25 -12.31
CA PRO A 83 4.20 18.93 -12.84
C PRO A 83 5.17 20.09 -12.61
N ARG A 84 6.39 19.76 -12.17
CA ARG A 84 7.44 20.75 -11.87
C ARG A 84 7.97 21.34 -13.17
N ASP A 85 7.24 22.30 -13.69
CA ASP A 85 7.51 22.95 -14.95
C ASP A 85 7.35 24.47 -14.82
N LEU A 86 8.47 25.19 -14.88
CA LEU A 86 8.51 26.65 -14.88
C LEU A 86 7.92 27.26 -16.16
N ALA A 87 7.54 26.48 -17.18
CA ALA A 87 6.73 26.95 -18.30
C ALA A 87 5.22 26.92 -18.01
N SER A 88 4.79 26.18 -16.97
CA SER A 88 3.38 26.08 -16.59
C SER A 88 2.97 27.23 -15.68
N ASP A 89 1.95 27.97 -16.09
CA ASP A 89 1.39 29.07 -15.30
C ASP A 89 0.78 28.56 -13.98
N GLU A 90 0.20 27.36 -13.98
CA GLU A 90 -0.34 26.73 -12.77
C GLU A 90 0.76 26.46 -11.72
N TYR A 91 1.91 25.98 -12.17
CA TYR A 91 3.07 25.72 -11.31
C TYR A 91 3.64 27.02 -10.74
N LYS A 92 3.79 28.06 -11.56
CA LYS A 92 4.23 29.39 -11.09
C LYS A 92 3.29 29.98 -10.04
N VAL A 93 1.99 29.88 -10.26
CA VAL A 93 0.97 30.37 -9.30
C VAL A 93 1.04 29.59 -7.99
N MET A 94 1.25 28.27 -8.05
CA MET A 94 1.44 27.45 -6.86
C MET A 94 2.70 27.85 -6.08
N LEU A 95 3.84 28.02 -6.76
CA LEU A 95 5.10 28.48 -6.14
C LEU A 95 4.92 29.84 -5.48
N GLY A 96 4.29 30.78 -6.18
CA GLY A 96 4.01 32.12 -5.66
C GLY A 96 3.19 32.10 -4.37
N LYS A 97 2.17 31.23 -4.29
CA LYS A 97 1.37 31.06 -3.08
C LYS A 97 2.13 30.35 -1.96
N LYS A 98 2.91 29.32 -2.29
CA LYS A 98 3.58 28.46 -1.32
C LYS A 98 4.80 29.11 -0.66
N TYR A 99 5.55 29.91 -1.42
CA TYR A 99 6.74 30.62 -0.95
C TYR A 99 6.54 32.13 -0.81
N GLU A 100 5.27 32.56 -0.80
CA GLU A 100 4.86 33.94 -0.59
C GLU A 100 5.60 34.94 -1.50
N ILE A 101 5.69 34.60 -2.79
CA ILE A 101 6.38 35.45 -3.76
C ILE A 101 5.56 36.71 -3.96
N THR A 102 6.09 37.84 -3.49
CA THR A 102 5.43 39.14 -3.55
C THR A 102 6.39 40.21 -4.03
N ARG A 103 5.86 41.28 -4.64
CA ARG A 103 6.68 42.44 -4.98
C ARG A 103 6.76 43.33 -3.75
N ASN A 104 7.96 43.50 -3.22
CA ASN A 104 8.23 44.38 -2.11
C ASN A 104 8.38 45.82 -2.63
N GLU A 105 7.42 46.68 -2.30
CA GLU A 105 7.40 48.07 -2.74
C GLU A 105 8.52 48.92 -2.10
N LEU A 106 8.98 48.56 -0.90
CA LEU A 106 10.02 49.30 -0.19
C LEU A 106 11.39 49.16 -0.89
N PHE A 107 11.67 47.99 -1.44
CA PHE A 107 12.94 47.67 -2.09
C PHE A 107 12.84 47.56 -3.61
N GLU A 108 11.65 47.75 -4.18
CA GLU A 108 11.33 47.55 -5.60
C GLU A 108 11.76 46.18 -6.15
N LYS A 109 11.88 45.17 -5.28
CA LYS A 109 12.38 43.81 -5.57
C LYS A 109 11.30 42.77 -5.27
N PHE A 110 11.45 41.57 -5.81
CA PHE A 110 10.59 40.43 -5.48
C PHE A 110 11.10 39.77 -4.21
N GLU A 111 10.24 39.50 -3.25
CA GLU A 111 10.54 38.74 -2.04
C GLU A 111 10.03 37.31 -2.20
N CYS A 112 10.83 36.33 -1.85
CA CYS A 112 10.46 34.92 -1.79
C CYS A 112 11.14 34.29 -0.56
N ASP A 113 10.35 33.74 0.37
CA ASP A 113 10.85 33.11 1.61
C ASP A 113 11.88 33.99 2.36
N GLY A 114 11.59 35.30 2.46
CA GLY A 114 12.46 36.29 3.13
C GLY A 114 13.72 36.71 2.37
N LYS A 115 13.93 36.23 1.13
CA LYS A 115 15.03 36.67 0.25
C LYS A 115 14.53 37.59 -0.85
N LEU A 116 15.31 38.63 -1.16
CA LEU A 116 15.01 39.62 -2.20
C LEU A 116 15.70 39.27 -3.52
N PHE A 117 14.95 39.40 -4.62
CA PHE A 117 15.33 39.08 -5.99
C PHE A 117 15.01 40.25 -6.92
N GLU A 118 15.81 40.44 -7.96
CA GLU A 118 15.66 41.57 -8.90
C GLU A 118 14.57 41.33 -9.94
N SER A 119 14.23 40.06 -10.20
CA SER A 119 13.20 39.66 -11.15
C SER A 119 12.28 38.59 -10.57
N LEU A 120 11.05 38.51 -11.10
CA LEU A 120 10.10 37.46 -10.75
C LEU A 120 10.61 36.08 -11.16
N ASP A 121 11.29 36.00 -12.31
CA ASP A 121 11.85 34.74 -12.81
C ASP A 121 12.94 34.18 -11.89
N ASP A 122 13.76 35.04 -11.29
CA ASP A 122 14.79 34.61 -10.33
C ASP A 122 14.17 34.15 -9.02
N ALA A 123 13.11 34.83 -8.55
CA ALA A 123 12.34 34.38 -7.38
C ALA A 123 11.66 33.02 -7.63
N LEU A 124 11.09 32.82 -8.83
CA LEU A 124 10.47 31.55 -9.22
C LEU A 124 11.47 30.40 -9.33
N LYS A 125 12.67 30.64 -9.88
CA LYS A 125 13.75 29.65 -9.90
C LYS A 125 14.17 29.25 -8.49
N TYR A 126 14.33 30.23 -7.60
CA TYR A 126 14.66 29.95 -6.20
C TYR A 126 13.57 29.12 -5.50
N ALA A 127 12.31 29.45 -5.72
CA ALA A 127 11.17 28.68 -5.21
C ALA A 127 11.13 27.24 -5.76
N ASP A 128 11.46 27.04 -7.05
CA ASP A 128 11.58 25.70 -7.63
C ASP A 128 12.73 24.89 -7.02
N GLU A 129 13.88 25.52 -6.74
CA GLU A 129 14.98 24.85 -6.03
C GLU A 129 14.59 24.43 -4.61
N LEU A 130 13.77 25.24 -3.92
CA LEU A 130 13.22 24.88 -2.61
C LEU A 130 12.27 23.68 -2.72
N GLU A 131 11.37 23.65 -3.70
CA GLU A 131 10.57 22.45 -3.97
C GLU A 131 11.43 21.23 -4.26
N ALA A 132 12.52 21.40 -5.03
CA ALA A 132 13.43 20.31 -5.33
C ALA A 132 14.02 19.70 -4.07
N LYS A 133 14.43 20.54 -3.13
CA LYS A 133 15.00 20.11 -1.85
C LYS A 133 13.94 19.45 -0.98
N VAL A 134 12.72 19.98 -0.95
CA VAL A 134 11.60 19.39 -0.21
C VAL A 134 11.25 18.01 -0.79
N GLU A 135 11.14 17.88 -2.10
CA GLU A 135 10.85 16.60 -2.76
C GLU A 135 11.96 15.57 -2.53
N GLN A 136 13.22 15.99 -2.62
CA GLN A 136 14.35 15.11 -2.29
C GLN A 136 14.35 14.69 -0.82
N ALA A 137 14.02 15.59 0.10
CA ALA A 137 13.89 15.29 1.53
C ALA A 137 12.70 14.36 1.80
N GLU A 138 11.55 14.55 1.15
CA GLU A 138 10.39 13.66 1.22
C GLU A 138 10.79 12.25 0.73
N ILE A 139 11.42 12.13 -0.45
CA ILE A 139 11.89 10.85 -1.00
C ILE A 139 12.93 10.18 -0.09
N GLN A 140 13.87 10.95 0.46
CA GLN A 140 14.88 10.42 1.36
C GLN A 140 14.25 9.94 2.67
N ALA A 141 13.33 10.70 3.26
CA ALA A 141 12.57 10.28 4.44
C ALA A 141 11.74 9.02 4.16
N GLU A 142 11.12 8.91 2.98
CA GLU A 142 10.40 7.69 2.60
C GLU A 142 11.33 6.48 2.50
N LYS A 143 12.52 6.65 1.93
CA LYS A 143 13.55 5.60 1.86
C LYS A 143 14.04 5.23 3.25
N ASP A 144 14.34 6.21 4.09
CA ASP A 144 14.81 5.98 5.44
C ASP A 144 13.77 5.17 6.23
N VAL A 145 12.48 5.56 6.17
CA VAL A 145 11.39 4.78 6.78
C VAL A 145 11.27 3.37 6.20
N SER A 146 11.49 3.19 4.89
CA SER A 146 11.44 1.87 4.27
C SER A 146 12.57 0.95 4.73
N VAL A 147 13.70 1.52 5.16
CA VAL A 147 14.91 0.81 5.61
C VAL A 147 14.95 0.67 7.13
N MET A 148 14.17 1.45 7.88
CA MET A 148 14.09 1.37 9.33
C MET A 148 13.63 -0.01 9.82
N SER A 149 14.27 -0.48 10.89
CA SER A 149 13.90 -1.73 11.55
C SER A 149 12.64 -1.56 12.40
N TYR A 150 11.96 -2.67 12.68
CA TYR A 150 10.82 -2.70 13.61
C TYR A 150 11.15 -2.08 14.97
N GLU A 151 12.34 -2.36 15.50
CA GLU A 151 12.78 -1.87 16.82
C GLU A 151 12.93 -0.34 16.84
N GLN A 152 13.45 0.23 15.75
CA GLN A 152 13.57 1.69 15.59
C GLN A 152 12.19 2.35 15.53
N ILE A 153 11.30 1.81 14.70
CA ILE A 153 9.92 2.31 14.59
C ILE A 153 9.18 2.19 15.95
N GLN A 154 9.39 1.08 16.66
CA GLN A 154 8.79 0.86 17.97
C GLN A 154 9.30 1.86 19.01
N ALA A 155 10.60 2.14 19.05
CA ALA A 155 11.21 3.09 19.98
C ALA A 155 10.66 4.51 19.78
N ASP A 156 10.65 4.99 18.54
CA ASP A 156 10.15 6.33 18.19
C ASP A 156 8.66 6.50 18.51
N LEU A 157 7.84 5.48 18.21
CA LEU A 157 6.42 5.50 18.54
C LEU A 157 6.21 5.50 20.06
N LEU A 158 7.05 4.78 20.81
CA LEU A 158 6.99 4.75 22.26
C LEU A 158 7.31 6.12 22.88
N GLU A 159 8.23 6.90 22.31
CA GLU A 159 8.47 8.30 22.71
C GLU A 159 7.22 9.17 22.54
N LYS A 160 6.40 8.88 21.52
CA LYS A 160 5.10 9.53 21.32
C LYS A 160 3.96 8.91 22.14
N ASN A 161 4.25 8.11 23.17
CA ASN A 161 3.25 7.37 23.97
C ASN A 161 2.39 6.38 23.16
N ILE A 162 2.89 5.93 22.00
CA ILE A 162 2.20 4.96 21.14
C ILE A 162 2.88 3.60 21.31
N LYS A 163 2.12 2.60 21.75
CA LYS A 163 2.67 1.26 21.99
C LYS A 163 2.45 0.36 20.79
N VAL A 164 3.52 -0.19 20.25
CA VAL A 164 3.47 -1.22 19.20
C VAL A 164 3.86 -2.57 19.81
N SER A 165 3.07 -3.61 19.50
CA SER A 165 3.30 -4.98 19.96
C SER A 165 2.97 -5.98 18.87
N VAL A 166 3.72 -7.09 18.83
CA VAL A 166 3.43 -8.23 17.95
C VAL A 166 2.73 -9.30 18.79
N PRO A 167 1.41 -9.54 18.61
CA PRO A 167 0.70 -10.55 19.38
C PRO A 167 1.21 -11.97 19.05
N LEU A 168 1.36 -12.82 20.07
CA LEU A 168 1.88 -14.19 19.90
C LEU A 168 0.97 -15.12 19.08
N TRP A 169 -0.33 -14.82 19.04
CA TRP A 169 -1.36 -15.69 18.44
C TRP A 169 -2.10 -15.05 17.27
N ALA A 170 -1.74 -13.82 16.90
CA ALA A 170 -2.35 -13.12 15.77
C ALA A 170 -1.25 -12.62 14.81
N ALA A 171 -1.48 -12.75 13.52
CA ALA A 171 -0.58 -12.20 12.53
C ALA A 171 -0.70 -10.66 12.53
N GLY A 172 0.45 -9.97 12.46
CA GLY A 172 0.51 -8.52 12.32
C GLY A 172 0.97 -7.77 13.58
N TYR A 173 0.63 -6.49 13.65
CA TYR A 173 1.02 -5.54 14.68
C TYR A 173 -0.21 -4.95 15.36
N LYS A 174 -0.18 -4.90 16.68
CA LYS A 174 -1.17 -4.19 17.50
C LYS A 174 -0.56 -2.87 17.97
N ILE A 175 -1.16 -1.77 17.57
CA ILE A 175 -0.79 -0.41 17.96
C ILE A 175 -1.85 0.15 18.91
N ILE A 176 -1.41 0.80 19.98
CA ILE A 176 -2.26 1.54 20.90
C ILE A 176 -1.82 3.01 20.82
N ASP A 177 -2.71 3.86 20.33
CA ASP A 177 -2.45 5.30 20.14
C ASP A 177 -2.46 6.06 21.49
N GLN A 178 -2.12 7.35 21.47
CA GLN A 178 -2.13 8.24 22.64
C GLN A 178 -3.48 8.28 23.35
N ASP A 179 -4.57 8.20 22.59
CA ASP A 179 -5.95 8.16 23.08
C ASP A 179 -6.36 6.78 23.63
N GLY A 180 -5.45 5.81 23.66
CA GLY A 180 -5.73 4.42 24.04
C GLY A 180 -6.49 3.63 22.97
N LYS A 181 -6.61 4.18 21.76
CA LYS A 181 -7.31 3.53 20.65
C LYS A 181 -6.44 2.43 20.05
N GLU A 182 -7.02 1.24 19.90
CA GLU A 182 -6.34 0.10 19.30
C GLU A 182 -6.47 0.09 17.77
N HIS A 183 -5.34 -0.15 17.10
CA HIS A 183 -5.23 -0.36 15.67
C HIS A 183 -4.55 -1.69 15.41
N GLN A 184 -5.15 -2.56 14.60
CA GLN A 184 -4.49 -3.75 14.09
C GLN A 184 -4.00 -3.49 12.68
N LEU A 185 -2.73 -3.84 12.43
CA LEU A 185 -2.10 -3.78 11.13
C LEU A 185 -1.63 -5.17 10.75
N GLU A 186 -1.85 -5.61 9.52
CA GLU A 186 -1.62 -7.00 9.12
C GLU A 186 -0.16 -7.27 8.73
N ASN A 187 0.59 -6.23 8.36
CA ASN A 187 1.89 -6.37 7.72
C ASN A 187 2.79 -5.14 7.91
N SER A 188 4.09 -5.31 7.65
CA SER A 188 5.12 -4.29 7.87
C SER A 188 4.89 -2.97 7.09
N PRO A 189 4.42 -2.99 5.82
CA PRO A 189 4.16 -1.76 5.08
C PRO A 189 3.08 -0.89 5.75
N GLN A 190 2.05 -1.51 6.33
CA GLN A 190 1.02 -0.77 7.07
C GLN A 190 1.59 -0.11 8.33
N LEU A 191 2.54 -0.77 9.01
CA LEU A 191 3.24 -0.19 10.17
C LEU A 191 4.08 1.04 9.76
N GLN A 192 4.79 0.95 8.63
CA GLN A 192 5.55 2.07 8.08
C GLN A 192 4.64 3.23 7.67
N GLU A 193 3.49 2.95 7.05
CA GLU A 193 2.52 3.99 6.68
C GLU A 193 1.92 4.67 7.92
N TYR A 194 1.59 3.89 8.95
CA TYR A 194 1.13 4.41 10.24
C TYR A 194 2.19 5.32 10.87
N TYR A 195 3.45 4.88 10.90
CA TYR A 195 4.58 5.65 11.42
C TYR A 195 4.73 6.99 10.68
N LYS A 196 4.74 6.98 9.33
CA LYS A 196 4.79 8.22 8.52
C LYS A 196 3.68 9.20 8.90
N LYS A 197 2.45 8.69 9.06
CA LYS A 197 1.28 9.51 9.41
C LYS A 197 1.38 10.16 10.79
N VAL A 198 2.04 9.49 11.74
CA VAL A 198 2.23 9.98 13.12
C VAL A 198 3.41 10.94 13.22
N MET A 199 4.46 10.74 12.42
CA MET A 199 5.66 11.58 12.44
C MET A 199 5.50 12.87 11.63
N ASN A 200 4.68 12.86 10.58
CA ASN A 200 4.40 14.03 9.73
C ASN A 200 3.25 14.91 10.24
N LYS A 201 2.72 14.63 11.43
CA LYS A 201 1.72 15.45 12.14
C LYS A 201 2.40 16.25 13.25
#